data_AF-A0A094GUG0-F1
#
_entry.id   AF-A0A094GUG0-F1
#
_cell.length_a   1.000
_cell.length_b   1.000
_cell.length_c   1.000
_cell.angle_alpha   90.00
_cell.angle_beta   90.00
_cell.angle_gamma   90.00
#
_symmetry.space_group_name_H-M   'P 1'
#
loop_
_entity.id
_entity.type
_entity.pdbx_description
1 polymer ?
#
loop_
_entity_poly.entity_id
_entity_poly.type
_entity_poly.pdbx_seq_one_letter_code
_entity_poly.pdbx_strand_id
1 'polypeptide(L)'
;AFWAYSAVLFKHQTEFFDVNVVNETRNQTYRRLAKLYGALGASGPGTHQSDEEKLYELLVVGEKAGEGGALNIGNKVTDDLKLLIKLGRQTGIHVSPTVLWDGLVDNSISSSWTVEQWDKYFEEKLHK
;
A
#
# COMPACT_ATOMS: atom_id res chain seq x y z
N ALA A 1 -8.28 -9.09 4.40
CA ALA A 1 -8.58 -7.86 3.64
C ALA A 1 -7.40 -7.33 2.82
N PHE A 2 -6.16 -7.26 3.37
CA PHE A 2 -5.00 -6.64 2.68
C PHE A 2 -4.82 -7.07 1.22
N TRP A 3 -4.58 -8.35 0.94
CA TRP A 3 -4.32 -8.83 -0.43
C TRP A 3 -5.45 -8.53 -1.43
N ALA A 4 -6.70 -8.69 -1.00
CA ALA A 4 -7.86 -8.36 -1.83
C ALA A 4 -7.91 -6.87 -2.16
N TYR A 5 -7.60 -6.01 -1.19
CA TYR A 5 -7.52 -4.58 -1.42
C TYR A 5 -6.30 -4.17 -2.26
N SER A 6 -5.14 -4.79 -2.06
CA SER A 6 -3.97 -4.57 -2.90
C SER A 6 -4.29 -4.87 -4.37
N ALA A 7 -4.95 -5.99 -4.66
CA ALA A 7 -5.36 -6.32 -6.03
C ALA A 7 -6.28 -5.25 -6.64
N VAL A 8 -7.26 -4.75 -5.88
CA VAL A 8 -8.11 -3.63 -6.34
C VAL A 8 -7.31 -2.35 -6.54
N LEU A 9 -6.43 -2.00 -5.60
CA LEU A 9 -5.60 -0.81 -5.70
C LEU A 9 -4.70 -0.85 -6.94
N PHE A 10 -4.02 -1.98 -7.18
CA PHE A 10 -3.19 -2.17 -8.37
C PHE A 10 -4.00 -2.16 -9.67
N LYS A 11 -5.24 -2.67 -9.65
CA LYS A 11 -6.15 -2.58 -10.80
C LYS A 11 -6.52 -1.14 -11.14
N HIS A 12 -6.66 -0.28 -10.14
CA HIS A 12 -7.03 1.13 -10.28
C HIS A 12 -5.85 2.11 -10.20
N GLN A 13 -4.59 1.62 -10.14
CA GLN A 13 -3.43 2.44 -9.80
C GLN A 13 -3.20 3.63 -10.73
N THR A 14 -3.53 3.47 -12.02
CA THR A 14 -3.33 4.52 -13.02
C THR A 14 -4.17 5.75 -12.71
N GLU A 15 -5.32 5.60 -12.06
CA GLU A 15 -6.18 6.70 -11.63
C GLU A 15 -5.56 7.57 -10.52
N PHE A 16 -4.47 7.10 -9.90
CA PHE A 16 -3.72 7.78 -8.84
C PHE A 16 -2.33 8.25 -9.28
N PHE A 17 -1.98 8.09 -10.56
CA PHE A 17 -0.74 8.62 -11.10
C PHE A 17 -0.81 10.13 -11.31
N ASP A 18 0.36 10.79 -11.33
CA ASP A 18 0.53 12.24 -11.23
C ASP A 18 -0.47 13.07 -12.04
N VAL A 19 -0.62 12.79 -13.34
CA VAL A 19 -1.51 13.54 -14.24
C VAL A 19 -2.98 13.47 -13.79
N ASN A 20 -3.41 12.36 -13.21
CA ASN A 20 -4.79 12.14 -12.81
C ASN A 20 -5.14 12.73 -11.44
N VAL A 21 -4.14 13.11 -10.64
CA VAL A 21 -4.31 13.66 -9.29
C VAL A 21 -3.73 15.07 -9.12
N VAL A 22 -3.26 15.69 -10.21
CA VAL A 22 -2.53 16.97 -10.17
C VAL A 22 -3.28 18.11 -9.46
N ASN A 23 -4.61 18.12 -9.53
CA ASN A 23 -5.47 19.13 -8.88
C ASN A 23 -6.24 18.56 -7.69
N GLU A 24 -5.90 17.35 -7.25
CA GLU A 24 -6.59 16.66 -6.16
C GLU A 24 -5.92 17.01 -4.81
N THR A 25 -6.74 17.38 -3.84
CA THR A 25 -6.28 17.56 -2.46
C THR A 25 -6.06 16.21 -1.79
N ARG A 26 -5.18 16.18 -0.79
CA ARG A 26 -4.84 14.97 -0.03
C ARG A 26 -6.07 14.20 0.49
N ASN A 27 -7.04 14.90 1.09
CA ASN A 27 -8.24 14.26 1.65
C ASN A 27 -9.21 13.75 0.57
N GLN A 28 -9.23 14.36 -0.63
CA GLN A 28 -9.98 13.82 -1.77
C GLN A 28 -9.40 12.47 -2.22
N THR A 29 -8.07 12.36 -2.33
CA THR A 29 -7.41 11.09 -2.67
C THR A 29 -7.71 10.01 -1.63
N TYR A 30 -7.69 10.36 -0.34
CA TYR A 30 -8.07 9.43 0.73
C TYR A 30 -9.52 8.98 0.67
N ARG A 31 -10.45 9.86 0.29
CA ARG A 31 -11.84 9.49 0.09
C ARG A 31 -12.00 8.50 -1.07
N ARG A 32 -11.28 8.70 -2.19
CA ARG A 32 -11.29 7.76 -3.33
C ARG A 32 -10.72 6.39 -2.95
N LEU A 33 -9.61 6.36 -2.21
CA LEU A 33 -9.04 5.10 -1.69
C LEU A 33 -10.02 4.38 -0.77
N ALA A 34 -10.65 5.10 0.15
CA ALA A 34 -11.67 4.56 1.04
C ALA A 34 -12.87 3.97 0.28
N LYS A 35 -13.33 4.63 -0.79
CA LYS A 35 -14.40 4.13 -1.66
C LYS A 35 -14.03 2.81 -2.35
N LEU A 36 -12.79 2.70 -2.86
CA LEU A 36 -12.30 1.44 -3.42
C LEU A 36 -12.28 0.30 -2.38
N TYR A 37 -11.97 0.63 -1.12
CA TYR A 37 -12.00 -0.34 -0.02
C TYR A 37 -13.44 -0.77 0.30
N GLY A 38 -14.36 0.17 0.46
CA GLY A 38 -15.78 -0.12 0.70
C GLY A 38 -16.40 -1.00 -0.39
N ALA A 39 -16.02 -0.81 -1.65
CA ALA A 39 -16.49 -1.64 -2.77
C ALA A 39 -16.13 -3.13 -2.65
N LEU A 40 -15.06 -3.48 -1.92
CA LEU A 40 -14.75 -4.89 -1.60
C LEU A 40 -15.86 -5.54 -0.77
N GLY A 41 -16.53 -4.77 0.10
CA GLY A 41 -17.54 -5.26 1.04
C GLY A 41 -18.78 -5.84 0.37
N ALA A 42 -18.93 -5.58 -0.93
CA ALA A 42 -19.99 -6.10 -1.77
C ALA A 42 -19.66 -7.45 -2.43
N SER A 43 -18.45 -8.01 -2.26
CA SER A 43 -17.90 -9.01 -3.18
C SER A 43 -17.21 -10.23 -2.52
N GLY A 44 -17.96 -11.17 -1.94
CA GLY A 44 -17.47 -12.55 -1.67
C GLY A 44 -16.97 -12.87 -0.24
N PRO A 45 -16.52 -14.10 0.06
CA PRO A 45 -16.20 -14.53 1.43
C PRO A 45 -15.01 -13.76 2.04
N GLY A 46 -15.11 -13.34 3.30
CA GLY A 46 -14.05 -12.57 3.98
C GLY A 46 -14.07 -11.05 3.74
N THR A 47 -15.14 -10.55 3.09
CA THR A 47 -15.37 -9.12 2.78
C THR A 47 -16.20 -8.37 3.82
N HIS A 48 -16.70 -9.05 4.85
CA HIS A 48 -17.56 -8.49 5.91
C HIS A 48 -16.89 -7.44 6.82
N GLN A 49 -15.69 -6.96 6.47
CA GLN A 49 -14.88 -6.03 7.28
C GLN A 49 -14.46 -4.77 6.51
N SER A 50 -14.73 -4.69 5.21
CA SER A 50 -14.39 -3.50 4.43
C SER A 50 -15.49 -2.45 4.53
N ASP A 51 -15.12 -1.33 5.11
CA ASP A 51 -15.98 -0.21 5.48
C ASP A 51 -15.28 1.06 5.04
N GLU A 52 -15.89 1.76 4.07
CA GLU A 52 -15.37 3.00 3.50
C GLU A 52 -15.14 4.05 4.59
N GLU A 53 -16.12 4.27 5.47
CA GLU A 53 -16.04 5.33 6.48
C GLU A 53 -14.97 5.02 7.52
N LYS A 54 -14.84 3.76 7.94
CA LYS A 54 -13.75 3.37 8.86
C LYS A 54 -12.37 3.57 8.24
N LEU A 55 -12.17 3.24 6.96
CA LEU A 55 -10.88 3.50 6.33
C LEU A 55 -10.65 5.00 6.16
N TYR A 56 -11.66 5.76 5.77
CA TYR A 56 -11.54 7.21 5.65
C TYR A 56 -11.19 7.88 6.98
N GLU A 57 -11.80 7.45 8.10
CA GLU A 57 -11.48 7.93 9.44
C GLU A 57 -10.01 7.71 9.84
N LEU A 58 -9.42 6.61 9.36
CA LEU A 58 -7.99 6.34 9.58
C LEU A 58 -7.07 7.24 8.74
N LEU A 59 -7.52 7.62 7.54
CA LEU A 59 -6.70 8.32 6.55
C LEU A 59 -6.80 9.84 6.64
N VAL A 60 -7.98 10.37 6.95
CA VAL A 60 -8.29 11.81 6.92
C VAL A 60 -7.33 12.60 7.80
N VAL A 61 -6.87 13.74 7.28
CA VAL A 61 -6.08 14.71 8.03
C VAL A 61 -6.99 15.86 8.46
N GLY A 62 -6.93 16.22 9.75
CA GLY A 62 -7.72 17.30 10.31
C GLY A 62 -7.31 18.68 9.78
N GLU A 63 -8.28 19.60 9.71
CA GLU A 63 -8.09 20.98 9.24
C GLU A 63 -7.48 21.92 10.29
N LYS A 64 -7.35 21.44 11.54
CA LYS A 64 -6.87 22.22 12.68
C LYS A 64 -5.50 21.72 13.10
N ALA A 65 -4.71 22.64 13.67
CA ALA A 65 -3.46 22.27 14.32
C ALA A 65 -3.72 21.27 15.45
N GLY A 66 -2.77 20.35 15.65
CA GLY A 66 -2.77 19.41 16.75
C GLY A 66 -2.37 20.05 18.07
N GLU A 67 -2.15 19.21 19.08
CA GLU A 67 -1.66 19.64 20.40
C GLU A 67 -0.41 20.53 20.27
N GLY A 68 -0.35 21.59 21.08
CA GLY A 68 0.77 22.54 21.06
C GLY A 68 0.92 23.32 19.75
N GLY A 69 -0.09 23.34 18.87
CA GLY A 69 -0.01 24.03 17.57
C GLY A 69 0.71 23.24 16.49
N ALA A 70 0.85 21.92 16.64
CA ALA A 70 1.52 21.07 15.66
C ALA A 70 0.82 21.11 14.29
N LEU A 71 1.57 21.41 13.23
CA LEU A 71 1.06 21.45 11.84
C LEU A 71 1.33 20.13 11.08
N ASN A 72 2.24 19.29 11.58
CA ASN A 72 2.62 18.01 10.97
C ASN A 72 2.01 16.82 11.71
N ILE A 73 0.67 16.79 11.78
CA ILE A 73 -0.06 15.81 12.62
C ILE A 73 -0.21 14.43 11.97
N GLY A 74 -0.01 14.31 10.67
CA GLY A 74 -0.20 13.04 9.95
C GLY A 74 -1.65 12.55 10.00
N ASN A 75 -1.81 11.22 9.96
CA ASN A 75 -3.08 10.52 10.12
C ASN A 75 -2.88 9.27 10.99
N LYS A 76 -3.96 8.53 11.28
CA LYS A 76 -3.93 7.41 12.24
C LYS A 76 -3.06 6.22 11.81
N VAL A 77 -2.68 6.14 10.53
CA VAL A 77 -1.81 5.07 9.98
C VAL A 77 -0.35 5.49 9.82
N THR A 78 -0.01 6.74 10.16
CA THR A 78 1.32 7.28 9.93
C THR A 78 2.41 6.51 10.67
N ASP A 79 2.14 6.08 11.91
CA ASP A 79 3.13 5.36 12.71
C ASP A 79 3.37 3.93 12.23
N ASP A 80 2.32 3.25 11.73
CA ASP A 80 2.46 1.94 11.09
C ASP A 80 3.36 2.02 9.84
N LEU A 81 3.14 3.06 9.01
CA LEU A 81 3.96 3.28 7.82
C LEU A 81 5.42 3.60 8.16
N LYS A 82 5.68 4.33 9.27
CA LYS A 82 7.05 4.62 9.72
C LYS A 82 7.84 3.34 10.02
N LEU A 83 7.20 2.29 10.54
CA LEU A 83 7.87 1.01 10.79
C LEU A 83 8.31 0.34 9.48
N LEU A 84 7.46 0.36 8.45
CA LEU A 84 7.81 -0.17 7.12
C LEU A 84 8.93 0.63 6.46
N ILE A 85 8.89 1.97 6.57
CA ILE A 85 9.96 2.85 6.10
C ILE A 85 11.27 2.56 6.83
N LYS A 86 11.21 2.36 8.16
CA LYS A 86 12.39 2.02 8.97
C LYS A 86 13.00 0.70 8.51
N LEU A 87 12.18 -0.33 8.27
CA LEU A 87 12.64 -1.61 7.75
C LEU A 87 13.35 -1.44 6.39
N GLY A 88 12.71 -0.78 5.43
CA GLY A 88 13.30 -0.54 4.11
C GLY A 88 14.64 0.21 4.16
N ARG A 89 14.76 1.20 5.05
CA ARG A 89 16.01 1.91 5.31
C ARG A 89 17.08 1.03 5.96
N GLN A 90 16.68 0.22 6.94
CA GLN A 90 17.59 -0.69 7.64
C GLN A 90 18.17 -1.75 6.70
N THR A 91 17.41 -2.17 5.68
CA THR A 91 17.85 -3.11 4.65
C THR A 91 18.49 -2.44 3.42
N GLY A 92 18.65 -1.11 3.41
CA GLY A 92 19.29 -0.38 2.31
C GLY A 92 18.51 -0.41 0.98
N ILE A 93 17.20 -0.64 1.01
CA ILE A 93 16.38 -0.68 -0.20
C ILE A 93 16.20 0.74 -0.75
N HIS A 94 16.56 0.93 -2.03
CA HIS A 94 16.47 2.22 -2.71
C HIS A 94 15.43 2.25 -3.84
N VAL A 95 15.34 1.17 -4.63
CA VAL A 95 14.46 1.10 -5.81
C VAL A 95 13.29 0.17 -5.53
N SER A 96 12.10 0.50 -6.04
CA SER A 96 10.91 -0.35 -5.95
C SER A 96 10.48 -0.86 -7.34
N PRO A 97 10.14 -2.15 -7.50
CA PRO A 97 10.23 -3.19 -6.47
C PRO A 97 11.68 -3.67 -6.26
N THR A 98 11.98 -4.09 -5.03
CA THR A 98 13.20 -4.86 -4.65
C THR A 98 12.72 -6.08 -3.88
N VAL A 99 13.26 -7.26 -4.21
CA VAL A 99 12.87 -8.52 -3.57
C VAL A 99 14.01 -9.03 -2.70
N LEU A 100 13.67 -9.54 -1.53
CA LEU A 100 14.60 -10.16 -0.60
C LEU A 100 14.22 -11.64 -0.45
N TRP A 101 15.21 -12.52 -0.50
CA TRP A 101 15.09 -13.94 -0.15
C TRP A 101 15.98 -14.22 1.06
N ASP A 102 15.40 -14.78 2.13
CA ASP A 102 16.08 -14.98 3.43
C ASP A 102 16.81 -13.73 3.96
N GLY A 103 16.25 -12.55 3.69
CA GLY A 103 16.80 -11.26 4.09
C GLY A 103 17.92 -10.72 3.19
N LEU A 104 18.30 -11.44 2.12
CA LEU A 104 19.29 -11.01 1.13
C LEU A 104 18.60 -10.48 -0.12
N VAL A 105 19.07 -9.34 -0.65
CA VAL A 105 18.56 -8.78 -1.90
C VAL A 105 18.83 -9.73 -3.06
N ASP A 106 17.79 -10.07 -3.82
CA ASP A 106 17.89 -10.89 -5.02
C ASP A 106 17.66 -10.04 -6.27
N ASN A 107 18.75 -9.61 -6.90
CA ASN A 107 18.73 -8.75 -8.09
C ASN A 107 18.37 -9.50 -9.38
N SER A 108 18.12 -10.81 -9.33
CA SER A 108 17.68 -11.56 -10.52
C SER A 108 16.21 -11.30 -10.85
N ILE A 109 15.43 -10.84 -9.88
CA ILE A 109 13.99 -10.65 -9.99
C ILE A 109 13.66 -9.31 -10.63
N SER A 110 12.71 -9.32 -11.58
CA SER A 110 12.21 -8.12 -12.26
C SER A 110 10.72 -7.90 -11.94
N SER A 111 10.30 -6.64 -11.93
CA SER A 111 8.88 -6.24 -11.83
C SER A 111 8.01 -6.81 -12.95
N SER A 112 8.62 -7.20 -14.07
CA SER A 112 7.96 -7.75 -15.24
C SER A 112 7.78 -9.27 -15.21
N TRP A 113 8.14 -9.95 -14.12
CA TRP A 113 8.07 -11.40 -14.04
C TRP A 113 6.65 -11.93 -14.17
N THR A 114 6.49 -13.01 -14.95
CA THR A 114 5.25 -13.78 -15.01
C THR A 114 5.14 -14.72 -13.81
N VAL A 115 3.95 -15.29 -13.60
CA VAL A 115 3.72 -16.28 -12.53
C VAL A 115 4.63 -17.50 -12.70
N GLU A 116 4.83 -17.97 -13.94
CA GLU A 116 5.66 -19.14 -14.21
C GLU A 116 7.15 -18.89 -13.89
N GLN A 117 7.62 -17.64 -14.01
CA GLN A 117 8.98 -17.27 -13.60
C GLN A 117 9.13 -17.29 -12.08
N TRP A 118 8.08 -16.87 -11.35
CA TRP A 118 8.03 -17.00 -9.89
C TRP A 118 8.00 -18.46 -9.44
N ASP A 119 7.18 -19.31 -10.08
CA ASP A 119 7.09 -20.73 -9.74
C ASP A 119 8.46 -21.41 -9.89
N LYS A 120 9.12 -21.19 -11.04
CA LYS A 120 10.47 -21.71 -11.28
C LYS A 120 11.48 -21.21 -10.23
N TYR A 121 11.42 -19.93 -9.87
CA TYR A 121 12.29 -19.35 -8.86
C TYR A 121 12.10 -20.03 -7.49
N PHE A 122 10.86 -20.27 -7.08
CA PHE A 122 10.57 -20.94 -5.81
C PHE A 122 10.97 -22.40 -5.81
N GLU A 123 10.76 -23.14 -6.91
CA GLU A 123 11.26 -24.51 -7.06
C GLU A 123 12.78 -24.55 -6.86
N GLU A 124 13.54 -23.67 -7.51
CA GLU A 124 15.00 -23.63 -7.39
C GLU A 124 15.50 -23.26 -5.98
N LYS A 125 14.75 -22.44 -5.24
CA LYS A 125 15.14 -21.92 -3.92
C LYS A 125 14.71 -22.83 -2.77
N LEU A 126 13.55 -23.48 -2.86
CA LEU A 126 13.01 -24.35 -1.83
C LEU A 126 13.57 -25.78 -1.88
N HIS A 127 14.10 -26.22 -3.03
CA HIS A 127 14.68 -27.55 -3.20
C HIS A 127 16.20 -27.60 -2.96
N LYS A 128 16.79 -26.54 -2.40
CA LYS A 128 18.17 -26.49 -1.91
C LYS A 128 18.20 -26.59 -0.39
#